data_AF-A0A3M1N640-F1
#
_entry.id   AF-A0A3M1N640-F1
#
_cell.length_a   1.000
_cell.length_b   1.000
_cell.length_c   1.000
_cell.angle_alpha   90.00
_cell.angle_beta   90.00
_cell.angle_gamma   90.00
#
_symmetry.space_group_name_H-M   'P 1'
#
loop_
_entity.id
_entity.type
_entity.pdbx_description
1 polymer ?
#
loop_
_entity_poly.entity_id
_entity_poly.type
_entity_poly.pdbx_seq_one_letter_code
_entity_poly.pdbx_strand_id
1 'polypeptide(L)'
;MRRLIRSLDRALWLANLLNWFRVNIPPRRGILIFSAVLLLAVSLIVHLVYFASGQNAWLGVCGFSLLHVALIIGFLGVLLSEALGKGYRE
;
A
#
# COMPACT_ATOMS: atom_id res chain seq x y z
N MET A 1 -6.43 0.63 -26.11
CA MET A 1 -6.56 1.21 -24.75
C MET A 1 -8.00 1.50 -24.33
N ARG A 2 -8.86 2.17 -25.12
CA ARG A 2 -10.27 2.45 -24.72
C ARG A 2 -11.14 1.23 -24.37
N ARG A 3 -10.87 0.05 -24.95
CA ARG A 3 -11.63 -1.19 -24.63
C ARG A 3 -11.26 -1.82 -23.29
N LEU A 4 -9.99 -1.73 -22.86
CA LEU A 4 -9.53 -2.19 -21.55
C LEU A 4 -10.10 -1.32 -20.42
N ILE A 5 -10.13 0.00 -20.63
CA ILE A 5 -10.71 0.94 -19.66
C ILE A 5 -12.22 0.69 -19.48
N ARG A 6 -12.97 0.46 -20.57
CA ARG A 6 -14.39 0.07 -20.50
C ARG A 6 -14.65 -1.31 -19.89
N SER A 7 -13.65 -2.20 -19.94
CA SER A 7 -13.73 -3.52 -19.29
C SER A 7 -13.54 -3.41 -17.77
N LEU A 8 -12.61 -2.54 -17.34
CA LEU A 8 -12.38 -2.24 -15.92
C LEU A 8 -13.58 -1.52 -15.29
N ASP A 9 -14.21 -0.61 -16.03
CA ASP A 9 -15.40 0.14 -15.58
C ASP A 9 -16.63 -0.76 -15.37
N ARG A 10 -16.66 -1.92 -16.04
CA ARG A 10 -17.74 -2.91 -15.92
C ARG A 10 -17.54 -3.93 -14.80
N ALA A 11 -16.36 -3.92 -14.17
CA ALA A 11 -16.11 -4.74 -13.00
C ALA A 11 -16.83 -4.09 -11.80
N LEU A 12 -18.12 -4.40 -11.65
CA LEU A 12 -18.90 -4.16 -10.42
C LEU A 12 -18.12 -4.57 -9.16
N TRP A 13 -17.24 -5.56 -9.27
CA TRP A 13 -16.31 -5.97 -8.22
C TRP A 13 -15.32 -4.87 -7.83
N LEU A 14 -14.69 -4.19 -8.80
CA LEU A 14 -13.73 -3.11 -8.54
C LEU A 14 -14.44 -1.88 -7.97
N ALA A 15 -15.64 -1.57 -8.50
CA ALA A 15 -16.49 -0.50 -7.98
C ALA A 15 -16.97 -0.80 -6.56
N ASN A 16 -17.34 -2.05 -6.24
CA ASN A 16 -17.70 -2.46 -4.88
C ASN A 16 -16.49 -2.48 -3.94
N LEU A 17 -15.31 -2.86 -4.42
CA LEU A 17 -14.07 -2.80 -3.64
C LEU A 17 -13.73 -1.34 -3.29
N LEU A 18 -13.86 -0.44 -4.27
CA LEU A 18 -13.68 0.99 -4.10
C LEU A 18 -14.75 1.61 -3.20
N ASN A 19 -16.01 1.18 -3.29
CA ASN A 19 -17.08 1.63 -2.39
C ASN A 19 -16.87 1.13 -0.96
N TRP A 20 -16.45 -0.13 -0.79
CA TRP A 20 -16.10 -0.69 0.50
C TRP A 20 -14.93 0.09 1.14
N PHE A 21 -13.91 0.44 0.34
CA PHE A 21 -12.83 1.32 0.77
C PHE A 21 -13.33 2.74 1.10
N ARG A 22 -14.19 3.34 0.27
CA ARG A 22 -14.73 4.69 0.48
C ARG A 22 -15.57 4.81 1.76
N VAL A 23 -16.32 3.77 2.11
CA VAL A 23 -17.21 3.76 3.29
C VAL A 23 -16.44 3.43 4.58
N ASN A 24 -15.44 2.54 4.55
CA ASN A 24 -14.70 2.13 5.76
C ASN A 24 -13.40 2.89 6.05
N ILE A 25 -12.82 3.61 5.08
CA ILE A 25 -11.49 4.25 5.20
C ILE A 25 -11.46 5.76 5.53
N PRO A 26 -12.54 6.57 5.60
CA PRO A 26 -12.39 7.98 5.97
C PRO A 26 -11.54 8.23 7.25
N PRO A 27 -11.68 7.44 8.34
CA PRO A 27 -10.80 7.57 9.52
C PRO A 27 -9.50 6.76 9.44
N ARG A 28 -9.32 5.87 8.44
CA ARG A 28 -8.16 4.95 8.34
C ARG A 28 -7.08 5.37 7.34
N ARG A 29 -7.25 6.53 6.67
CA ARG A 29 -6.26 7.06 5.69
C ARG A 29 -4.87 7.21 6.30
N GLY A 30 -4.82 7.86 7.46
CA GLY A 30 -3.58 8.03 8.23
C GLY A 30 -3.02 6.70 8.72
N ILE A 31 -3.90 5.73 9.03
CA ILE A 31 -3.49 4.41 9.54
C ILE A 31 -2.75 3.61 8.46
N LEU A 32 -3.21 3.64 7.20
CA LEU A 32 -2.52 2.94 6.11
C LEU A 32 -1.13 3.52 5.87
N ILE A 33 -1.03 4.84 5.74
CA ILE A 33 0.26 5.52 5.54
C ILE A 33 1.17 5.30 6.76
N PHE A 34 0.65 5.43 7.97
CA PHE A 34 1.40 5.18 9.20
C PHE A 34 1.88 3.72 9.29
N SER A 35 1.04 2.75 8.95
CA SER A 35 1.41 1.34 8.92
C SER A 35 2.51 1.05 7.88
N ALA A 36 2.46 1.71 6.73
CA ALA A 36 3.49 1.60 5.70
C ALA A 36 4.83 2.17 6.18
N VAL A 37 4.81 3.33 6.85
CA VAL A 37 6.02 3.93 7.46
C VAL A 37 6.60 3.01 8.54
N LEU A 38 5.75 2.43 9.38
CA LEU A 38 6.18 1.48 10.41
C LEU A 38 6.83 0.24 9.79
N LEU A 39 6.20 -0.35 8.77
CA LEU A 39 6.74 -1.51 8.05
C LEU A 39 8.05 -1.18 7.32
N LEU A 40 8.19 0.03 6.77
CA LEU A 40 9.43 0.51 6.19
C LEU A 40 10.56 0.58 7.23
N ALA A 41 10.27 1.10 8.43
CA ALA A 41 11.23 1.15 9.52
C ALA A 41 11.67 -0.26 9.96
N VAL A 42 10.71 -1.19 10.11
CA VAL A 42 11.02 -2.59 10.43
C VAL A 42 11.85 -3.25 9.33
N SER A 43 11.50 -3.03 8.05
CA SER A 43 12.26 -3.52 6.90
C SER A 43 13.70 -3.01 6.93
N LEU A 44 13.91 -1.73 7.26
CA LEU A 44 15.25 -1.15 7.38
C LEU A 44 16.06 -1.83 8.48
N ILE A 45 15.46 -2.08 9.65
CA ILE A 45 16.11 -2.81 10.75
C ILE A 45 16.52 -4.22 10.29
N VAL A 46 15.64 -4.95 9.59
CA VAL A 46 15.95 -6.28 9.08
C VAL A 46 17.12 -6.26 8.10
N HIS A 47 17.20 -5.25 7.22
CA HIS A 47 18.34 -5.09 6.32
C HIS A 47 19.64 -4.76 7.06
N LEU A 48 19.59 -3.94 8.11
CA LEU A 48 20.77 -3.66 8.94
C LEU A 48 21.29 -4.94 9.61
N VAL A 49 20.38 -5.77 10.15
CA VAL A 49 20.74 -7.07 10.72
C VAL A 49 21.27 -8.03 9.65
N TYR A 50 20.72 -8.00 8.43
CA TYR A 50 21.26 -8.76 7.29
C TYR A 50 22.72 -8.40 7.00
N PHE A 51 23.07 -7.11 6.96
CA PHE A 51 24.45 -6.69 6.74
C PHE A 51 25.36 -7.05 7.92
N ALA A 52 24.88 -6.93 9.16
CA ALA A 52 25.65 -7.29 10.35
C ALA A 52 25.88 -8.80 10.52
N SER A 53 24.95 -9.64 10.03
CA SER A 53 25.00 -11.10 10.16
C SER A 53 25.82 -11.81 9.08
N GLY A 54 26.61 -11.08 8.29
CA GLY A 54 27.40 -11.67 7.21
C GLY A 54 26.57 -12.07 5.99
N GLN A 55 25.49 -11.32 5.70
CA GLN A 55 24.65 -11.49 4.51
C GLN A 55 23.87 -12.81 4.46
N ASN A 56 23.20 -13.17 5.56
CA ASN A 56 22.31 -14.33 5.57
C ASN A 56 21.15 -14.18 4.57
N ALA A 57 21.13 -15.00 3.52
CA ALA A 57 20.16 -14.92 2.43
C ALA A 57 18.69 -14.91 2.90
N TRP A 58 18.35 -15.64 3.97
CA TRP A 58 16.98 -15.68 4.50
C TRP A 58 16.53 -14.34 5.06
N LEU A 59 17.41 -13.63 5.77
CA LEU A 59 17.13 -12.29 6.28
C LEU A 59 16.99 -11.28 5.15
N GLY A 60 17.77 -11.43 4.08
CA GLY A 60 17.66 -10.62 2.87
C GLY A 60 16.29 -10.78 2.20
N VAL A 61 15.84 -12.02 2.00
CA VAL A 61 14.50 -12.29 1.41
C VAL A 61 13.39 -11.76 2.30
N CYS A 62 13.46 -11.97 3.61
CA CYS A 62 12.49 -11.42 4.56
C CYS A 62 12.44 -9.90 4.51
N GLY A 63 13.59 -9.22 4.58
CA GLY A 63 13.67 -7.76 4.50
C GLY A 63 13.11 -7.23 3.19
N PHE A 64 13.50 -7.82 2.06
CA PHE A 64 13.03 -7.41 0.73
C PHE A 64 11.52 -7.60 0.56
N SER A 65 10.98 -8.71 1.05
CA SER A 65 9.53 -8.99 1.02
C SER A 65 8.77 -7.97 1.86
N LEU A 66 9.28 -7.67 3.06
CA LEU A 66 8.69 -6.67 3.96
C LEU A 66 8.68 -5.28 3.32
N LEU A 67 9.77 -4.91 2.64
CA LEU A 67 9.87 -3.65 1.90
C LEU A 67 8.78 -3.52 0.83
N HIS A 68 8.55 -4.58 0.04
CA HIS A 68 7.53 -4.56 -1.01
C HIS A 68 6.13 -4.42 -0.43
N VAL A 69 5.83 -5.14 0.65
CA VAL A 69 4.55 -5.02 1.35
C VAL A 69 4.36 -3.59 1.88
N ALA A 70 5.39 -3.01 2.49
CA ALA A 70 5.35 -1.64 2.99
C ALA A 70 5.08 -0.62 1.87
N LEU A 71 5.76 -0.77 0.73
CA LEU A 71 5.58 0.10 -0.44
C LEU A 71 4.18 -0.01 -1.03
N ILE A 72 3.64 -1.22 -1.18
CA ILE A 72 2.29 -1.45 -1.72
C ILE A 72 1.24 -0.82 -0.79
N ILE A 73 1.36 -1.03 0.51
CA ILE A 73 0.43 -0.45 1.50
C ILE A 73 0.53 1.08 1.50
N GLY A 74 1.75 1.62 1.44
CA GLY A 74 1.98 3.06 1.39
C GLY A 74 1.39 3.69 0.13
N PHE A 75 1.61 3.05 -1.02
CA PHE A 75 1.07 3.49 -2.30
C PHE A 75 -0.47 3.45 -2.31
N LEU A 76 -1.08 2.39 -1.79
CA LEU A 76 -2.54 2.33 -1.61
C LEU A 76 -3.05 3.45 -0.70
N GLY A 77 -2.34 3.72 0.40
CA GLY A 77 -2.67 4.81 1.32
C GLY A 77 -2.65 6.19 0.65
N VAL A 78 -1.64 6.45 -0.19
CA VAL A 78 -1.52 7.69 -0.97
C VAL A 78 -2.63 7.79 -2.01
N LEU A 79 -2.88 6.73 -2.79
CA LEU A 79 -3.95 6.72 -3.79
C LEU A 79 -5.33 6.96 -3.17
N LEU A 80 -5.61 6.34 -2.03
CA LEU A 80 -6.84 6.58 -1.27
C LEU A 80 -6.94 8.03 -0.78
N SER A 81 -5.83 8.61 -0.34
CA SER A 81 -5.76 10.02 0.06
C SER A 81 -6.07 10.96 -1.10
N GLU A 82 -5.49 10.72 -2.28
CA GLU A 82 -5.71 11.55 -3.47
C GLU A 82 -7.12 11.41 -4.06
N ALA A 83 -7.62 10.17 -4.20
CA ALA A 83 -8.93 9.89 -4.79
C ALA A 83 -10.09 10.47 -3.96
N LEU A 84 -9.95 10.43 -2.62
CA LEU A 84 -10.97 10.96 -1.71
C LEU A 84 -10.77 12.44 -1.35
N GLY A 85 -9.54 12.97 -1.47
CA GLY A 85 -9.24 14.39 -1.25
C GLY A 85 -9.83 15.31 -2.32
N LYS A 86 -10.02 14.82 -3.55
CA LYS A 86 -10.71 15.55 -4.62
C LYS A 86 -12.24 15.58 -4.45
N GLY A 87 -12.82 14.59 -3.75
CA GLY A 87 -14.28 14.46 -3.59
C GLY A 87 -14.90 15.29 -2.45
N TYR A 88 -14.11 16.05 -1.69
CA TYR A 88 -14.59 16.90 -0.59
C TYR A 88 -14.51 18.40 -0.91
N ARG A 89 -14.17 18.75 -2.15
CA ARG A 89 -13.95 20.12 -2.61
C ARG A 89 -15.04 20.62 -3.57
N GLU A 90 -16.21 20.00 -3.50
CA GLU A 90 -17.47 20.46 -4.10
C GLU A 90 -18.54 20.56 -3.01
#